data_AF-A0A1X1RQJ6-F1
#
_entry.id   AF-A0A1X1RQJ6-F1
#
_cell.length_a   1.000
_cell.length_b   1.000
_cell.length_c   1.000
_cell.angle_alpha   90.00
_cell.angle_beta   90.00
_cell.angle_gamma   90.00
#
_symmetry.space_group_name_H-M   'P 1'
#
loop_
_entity.id
_entity.type
_entity.pdbx_description
1 polymer ?
#
loop_
_entity_poly.entity_id
_entity_poly.type
_entity_poly.pdbx_seq_one_letter_code
_entity_poly.pdbx_strand_id
1 'polypeptide(L)'
;MAAEEIEVNTPQLGRGGDLCRDAAASVRKAAEELGGVPEAGIFGGHAEAQQFHAALDAAHRSHQEELHGHHATLTGLSGKADTAARTFTDTDESGAAAVDSAAEAFDR
;
A
#
# COMPACT_ATOMS: atom_id res chain seq x y z
N MET A 1 3.27 -26.70 -21.96
CA MET A 1 3.86 -25.87 -20.90
C MET A 1 3.28 -26.40 -19.60
N ALA A 2 4.11 -26.93 -18.70
CA ALA A 2 3.64 -27.30 -17.37
C ALA A 2 3.19 -26.00 -16.68
N ALA A 3 1.99 -26.00 -16.11
CA ALA A 3 1.56 -24.89 -15.28
C ALA A 3 2.56 -24.80 -14.12
N GLU A 4 3.15 -23.62 -13.94
CA GLU A 4 3.92 -23.34 -12.73
C GLU A 4 2.94 -23.45 -11.55
N GLU A 5 3.23 -24.37 -10.63
CA GLU A 5 2.41 -24.56 -9.44
C GLU A 5 2.63 -23.36 -8.53
N ILE A 6 1.68 -22.42 -8.54
CA ILE A 6 1.71 -21.25 -7.66
C ILE A 6 1.07 -21.67 -6.34
N GLU A 7 1.91 -21.92 -5.33
CA GLU A 7 1.46 -22.09 -3.95
C GLU A 7 1.17 -20.71 -3.34
N VAL A 8 -0.05 -20.51 -2.84
CA VAL A 8 -0.48 -19.24 -2.23
C VAL A 8 -0.69 -19.42 -0.73
N ASN A 9 0.10 -18.69 0.07
CA ASN A 9 -0.07 -18.63 1.51
C ASN A 9 -0.97 -17.43 1.89
N THR A 10 -2.27 -17.69 2.09
CA THR A 10 -3.24 -16.63 2.38
C THR A 10 -2.96 -15.87 3.68
N PRO A 11 -2.46 -16.48 4.78
CA PRO A 11 -2.01 -15.73 5.96
C PRO A 11 -0.88 -14.74 5.68
N GLN A 12 0.15 -15.13 4.92
CA GLN A 12 1.25 -14.23 4.56
C GLN A 12 0.76 -13.11 3.64
N LEU A 13 -0.18 -13.42 2.73
CA LEU A 13 -0.77 -12.42 1.84
C LEU A 13 -1.54 -11.35 2.63
N GLY A 14 -2.39 -11.76 3.58
CA GLY A 14 -3.08 -10.84 4.49
C GLY A 14 -2.11 -9.98 5.30
N ARG A 15 -1.07 -10.60 5.88
CA ARG A 15 -0.03 -9.88 6.62
C ARG A 15 0.71 -8.85 5.75
N GLY A 16 1.01 -9.20 4.49
CA GLY A 16 1.58 -8.26 3.52
C GLY A 16 0.64 -7.08 3.24
N GLY A 17 -0.66 -7.35 3.14
CA GLY A 17 -1.69 -6.33 3.00
C GLY A 17 -1.74 -5.35 4.18
N ASP A 18 -1.65 -5.85 5.40
CA ASP A 18 -1.59 -5.04 6.62
C ASP A 18 -0.32 -4.19 6.68
N LEU A 19 0.84 -4.76 6.36
CA LEU A 19 2.10 -4.01 6.28
C LEU A 19 2.03 -2.87 5.26
N CYS A 20 1.38 -3.10 4.11
CA CYS A 20 1.17 -2.05 3.11
C CYS A 20 0.25 -0.94 3.65
N ARG A 21 -0.79 -1.30 4.43
CA ARG A 21 -1.70 -0.35 5.07
C ARG A 21 -0.97 0.54 6.08
N ASP A 22 -0.15 -0.06 6.93
CA ASP A 22 0.64 0.65 7.95
C ASP A 22 1.68 1.58 7.30
N ALA A 23 2.34 1.10 6.24
CA ALA A 23 3.25 1.91 5.45
C ALA A 23 2.52 3.09 4.78
N ALA A 24 1.33 2.87 4.21
CA ALA A 24 0.52 3.93 3.62
C ALA A 24 0.17 5.00 4.67
N ALA A 25 -0.28 4.59 5.87
CA ALA A 25 -0.60 5.52 6.95
C ALA A 25 0.62 6.36 7.38
N SER A 26 1.79 5.72 7.47
CA SER A 26 3.04 6.40 7.81
C SER A 26 3.45 7.43 6.76
N VAL A 27 3.35 7.08 5.48
CA VAL A 27 3.65 7.97 4.36
C VAL A 27 2.67 9.15 4.28
N ARG A 28 1.38 8.92 4.55
CA ARG A 28 0.40 10.02 4.62
C ARG A 28 0.74 11.02 5.73
N LYS A 29 1.09 10.51 6.92
CA LYS A 29 1.53 11.36 8.04
C LYS A 29 2.78 12.16 7.67
N ALA A 30 3.73 11.55 6.97
CA ALA A 30 4.93 12.24 6.49
C ALA A 30 4.58 13.36 5.49
N ALA A 31 3.63 13.13 4.57
CA ALA A 31 3.16 14.16 3.64
C ALA A 31 2.50 15.34 4.37
N GLU A 32 1.69 15.06 5.39
CA GLU A 32 1.03 16.07 6.23
C GLU A 32 2.05 16.89 7.04
N GLU A 33 3.07 16.24 7.62
CA GLU A 33 4.16 16.91 8.36
C GLU A 33 5.02 17.78 7.44
N LEU A 34 5.29 17.32 6.22
CA LEU A 34 6.02 18.10 5.22
C LEU A 34 5.20 19.27 4.65
N GLY A 35 3.87 19.25 4.84
CA GLY A 35 2.91 20.32 4.54
C GLY A 35 3.28 21.69 5.12
N GLY A 36 4.10 21.74 6.16
CA GLY A 36 4.65 22.97 6.71
C GLY A 36 5.65 23.62 5.77
N VAL A 37 5.22 24.65 5.03
CA VAL A 37 6.14 25.48 4.24
C VAL A 37 7.02 26.29 5.19
N PRO A 38 8.36 26.27 5.02
CA PRO A 38 9.25 27.06 5.88
C PRO A 38 8.94 28.55 5.73
N GLU A 39 8.90 29.28 6.84
CA GLU A 39 8.52 30.70 6.84
C GLU A 39 9.50 31.55 6.00
N ALA A 40 8.96 32.37 5.09
CA ALA A 40 9.76 33.26 4.26
C ALA A 40 10.31 34.44 5.07
N GLY A 41 11.44 35.01 4.63
CA GLY A 41 11.93 36.29 5.17
C GLY A 41 12.76 36.20 6.45
N ILE A 42 13.08 35.00 6.96
CA ILE A 42 14.00 34.80 8.09
C ILE A 42 15.38 35.43 7.82
N PHE A 43 15.78 35.47 6.55
CA PHE A 43 17.02 36.10 6.10
C PHE A 43 16.80 37.50 5.48
N GLY A 44 15.64 38.13 5.64
CA GLY A 44 15.34 39.44 5.05
C GLY A 44 15.18 39.43 3.52
N GLY A 45 15.46 40.57 2.88
CA GLY A 45 15.20 40.81 1.45
C GLY A 45 16.32 40.40 0.47
N HIS A 46 17.29 39.61 0.91
CA HIS A 46 18.39 39.17 0.05
C HIS A 46 17.88 38.30 -1.11
N ALA A 47 18.38 38.53 -2.33
CA ALA A 47 17.93 37.82 -3.52
C ALA A 47 18.23 36.31 -3.43
N GLU A 48 19.38 35.96 -2.84
CA GLU A 48 19.81 34.57 -2.61
C GLU A 48 18.88 33.86 -1.63
N ALA A 49 18.39 34.56 -0.60
CA ALA A 49 17.44 34.00 0.36
C ALA A 49 16.08 33.68 -0.29
N GLN A 50 15.63 34.54 -1.21
CA GLN A 50 14.40 34.31 -1.97
C GLN A 50 14.53 33.12 -2.93
N GLN A 51 15.67 33.01 -3.62
CA GLN A 51 15.97 31.87 -4.49
C GLN A 51 16.00 30.55 -3.71
N PHE A 52 16.69 30.54 -2.56
CA PHE A 52 16.73 29.37 -1.68
C PHE A 52 15.33 28.99 -1.19
N HIS A 53 14.55 29.95 -0.72
CA HIS A 53 13.19 29.71 -0.25
C HIS A 53 12.28 29.14 -1.36
N ALA A 54 12.37 29.68 -2.59
CA ALA A 54 11.62 29.15 -3.73
C ALA A 54 12.03 27.71 -4.10
N ALA A 55 13.33 27.41 -4.06
CA ALA A 55 13.82 26.04 -4.30
C ALA A 55 13.36 25.07 -3.21
N LEU A 56 13.36 25.50 -1.95
CA LEU A 56 12.90 24.71 -0.82
C LEU A 56 11.39 24.45 -0.87
N ASP A 57 10.58 25.45 -1.20
CA ASP A 57 9.14 25.29 -1.41
C ASP A 57 8.83 24.32 -2.56
N ALA A 58 9.54 24.46 -3.69
CA ALA A 58 9.40 23.53 -4.81
C ALA A 58 9.75 22.08 -4.43
N ALA A 59 10.82 21.89 -3.66
CA ALA A 59 11.21 20.58 -3.16
C ALA A 59 10.18 19.99 -2.17
N HIS A 60 9.65 20.81 -1.24
CA HIS A 60 8.59 20.40 -0.33
C HIS A 60 7.35 19.93 -1.08
N ARG A 61 6.87 20.73 -2.05
CA ARG A 61 5.69 20.37 -2.86
C ARG A 61 5.92 19.09 -3.67
N SER A 62 7.08 18.98 -4.34
CA SER A 62 7.43 17.77 -5.09
C SER A 62 7.41 16.52 -4.21
N HIS A 63 8.00 16.60 -3.01
CA HIS A 63 8.07 15.43 -2.14
C HIS A 63 6.72 15.11 -1.47
N GLN A 64 5.88 16.11 -1.17
CA GLN A 64 4.48 15.87 -0.76
C GLN A 64 3.69 15.12 -1.83
N GLU A 65 3.83 15.50 -3.10
CA GLU A 65 3.17 14.82 -4.22
C GLU A 65 3.62 13.36 -4.35
N GLU A 66 4.93 13.10 -4.24
CA GLU A 66 5.50 11.74 -4.23
C GLU A 66 4.94 10.89 -3.08
N LEU A 67 4.91 11.44 -1.86
CA LEU A 67 4.38 10.74 -0.68
C LEU A 67 2.88 10.44 -0.86
N HIS A 68 2.09 11.36 -1.40
CA HIS A 68 0.69 11.08 -1.75
C HIS A 68 0.55 9.95 -2.77
N GLY A 69 1.42 9.91 -3.79
CA GLY A 69 1.47 8.83 -4.78
C GLY A 69 1.81 7.46 -4.16
N HIS A 70 2.78 7.44 -3.24
CA HIS A 70 3.13 6.23 -2.47
C HIS A 70 1.98 5.76 -1.57
N HIS A 71 1.32 6.68 -0.86
CA HIS A 71 0.13 6.34 -0.06
C HIS A 71 -0.97 5.69 -0.90
N ALA A 72 -1.27 6.24 -2.08
CA ALA A 72 -2.28 5.69 -2.99
C ALA A 72 -1.90 4.28 -3.47
N THR A 73 -0.63 4.09 -3.85
CA THR A 73 -0.10 2.80 -4.34
C THR A 73 -0.16 1.73 -3.25
N LEU A 74 0.31 2.03 -2.04
CA LEU A 74 0.34 1.10 -0.92
C LEU A 74 -1.07 0.74 -0.43
N THR A 75 -1.98 1.72 -0.39
CA THR A 75 -3.40 1.47 -0.08
C THR A 75 -4.04 0.55 -1.13
N GLY A 76 -3.76 0.80 -2.41
CA GLY A 76 -4.24 -0.06 -3.49
C GLY A 76 -3.68 -1.49 -3.40
N LEU A 77 -2.40 -1.64 -3.04
CA LEU A 77 -1.77 -2.95 -2.84
C LEU A 77 -2.38 -3.69 -1.64
N SER A 78 -2.61 -3.00 -0.52
CA SER A 78 -3.30 -3.54 0.65
C SER A 78 -4.69 -4.09 0.28
N GLY A 79 -5.51 -3.31 -0.43
CA GLY A 79 -6.84 -3.76 -0.86
C GLY A 79 -6.81 -4.96 -1.82
N LYS A 80 -5.80 -5.04 -2.70
CA LYS A 80 -5.60 -6.20 -3.58
C LYS A 80 -5.20 -7.45 -2.79
N ALA A 81 -4.31 -7.31 -1.81
CA ALA A 81 -3.89 -8.41 -0.94
C ALA A 81 -5.09 -8.94 -0.12
N ASP A 82 -5.89 -8.05 0.47
CA ASP A 82 -7.12 -8.42 1.19
C ASP A 82 -8.09 -9.19 0.29
N THR A 83 -8.31 -8.68 -0.93
CA THR A 83 -9.22 -9.31 -1.89
C THR A 83 -8.73 -10.69 -2.29
N ALA A 84 -7.44 -10.81 -2.64
CA ALA A 84 -6.85 -12.06 -3.04
C ALA A 84 -6.86 -13.09 -1.89
N ALA A 85 -6.51 -12.69 -0.67
CA ALA A 85 -6.55 -13.58 0.50
C ALA A 85 -7.93 -14.19 0.71
N ARG A 86 -9.00 -13.37 0.61
CA ARG A 86 -10.39 -13.84 0.69
C ARG A 86 -10.73 -14.80 -0.45
N THR A 87 -10.44 -14.42 -1.68
CA THR A 87 -10.77 -15.25 -2.85
C THR A 87 -10.09 -16.62 -2.78
N PHE A 88 -8.82 -16.68 -2.36
CA PHE A 88 -8.12 -17.96 -2.21
C PHE A 88 -8.68 -18.80 -1.07
N THR A 89 -8.97 -18.20 0.09
CA THR A 89 -9.61 -18.92 1.20
C THR A 89 -10.99 -19.48 0.81
N ASP A 90 -11.85 -18.66 0.19
CA ASP A 90 -13.19 -19.08 -0.23
C ASP A 90 -13.13 -20.23 -1.25
N THR A 91 -12.14 -20.16 -2.16
CA THR A 91 -11.92 -21.20 -3.17
C THR A 91 -11.45 -22.51 -2.53
N ASP A 92 -10.53 -22.43 -1.56
CA ASP A 92 -10.01 -23.60 -0.84
C ASP A 92 -11.13 -24.28 -0.02
N GLU A 93 -11.91 -23.50 0.73
CA GLU A 93 -13.03 -24.01 1.53
C GLU A 93 -14.12 -24.64 0.64
N SER A 94 -14.47 -24.00 -0.49
CA SER A 94 -15.43 -24.56 -1.44
C SER A 94 -14.91 -25.84 -2.10
N GLY A 95 -13.60 -25.93 -2.36
CA GLY A 95 -12.97 -27.13 -2.91
C GLY A 95 -13.02 -28.28 -1.92
N ALA A 96 -12.64 -28.04 -0.66
CA ALA A 96 -12.69 -29.02 0.41
C ALA A 96 -14.12 -29.56 0.61
N ALA A 97 -15.12 -28.67 0.69
CA ALA A 97 -16.52 -29.07 0.84
C ALA A 97 -17.02 -29.94 -0.32
N ALA A 98 -16.59 -29.65 -1.55
CA ALA A 98 -16.96 -30.47 -2.71
C ALA A 98 -16.31 -31.87 -2.67
N VAL A 99 -15.07 -31.97 -2.21
CA VAL A 99 -14.37 -33.26 -2.04
C VAL A 99 -15.03 -34.09 -0.94
N ASP A 100 -15.33 -33.49 0.20
CA ASP A 100 -16.01 -34.16 1.32
C ASP A 100 -17.39 -34.67 0.89
N SER A 101 -18.17 -33.82 0.20
CA SER A 101 -19.48 -34.22 -0.32
C SER A 101 -19.40 -35.37 -1.33
N ALA A 102 -18.36 -35.39 -2.17
CA ALA A 102 -18.15 -36.48 -3.11
C ALA A 102 -17.78 -37.78 -2.38
N ALA A 103 -16.94 -37.72 -1.35
CA ALA A 103 -16.57 -38.88 -0.53
C ALA A 103 -17.81 -39.49 0.16
N GLU A 104 -18.64 -38.66 0.78
CA GLU A 104 -19.90 -39.12 1.40
C GLU A 104 -20.86 -39.78 0.40
N ALA A 105 -20.85 -39.35 -0.87
CA ALA A 105 -21.66 -39.94 -1.92
C ALA A 105 -21.16 -41.31 -2.38
N PHE A 106 -19.85 -41.58 -2.28
CA PHE A 106 -19.27 -42.89 -2.60
C PHE A 106 -19.45 -43.92 -1.48
N ASP A 107 -19.54 -43.47 -0.22
CA ASP A 107 -19.73 -44.33 0.96
C ASP A 107 -21.20 -44.75 1.21
N ARG A 108 -22.13 -44.36 0.32
CA ARG A 108 -23.57 -44.66 0.39
C ARG A 108 -23.99 -45.70 -0.65
#